data_AF-A0A7Y5Q1G8-F1
#
_entry.id   AF-A0A7Y5Q1G8-F1
#
_cell.length_a   1.000
_cell.length_b   1.000
_cell.length_c   1.000
_cell.angle_alpha   90.00
_cell.angle_beta   90.00
_cell.angle_gamma   90.00
#
_symmetry.space_group_name_H-M   'P 1'
#
loop_
_entity.id
_entity.type
_entity.pdbx_description
1 polymer ?
#
loop_
_entity_poly.entity_id
_entity_poly.type
_entity_poly.pdbx_seq_one_letter_code
_entity_poly.pdbx_strand_id
1 'polypeptide(L)'
;MGELVLGIESSCDETAAAVVRAGREVLSSEVDSQVAEHAVYGGVVPEVAGRSHLRAILPVIERSLSVAGVGLEELDALAVTAKPGLIGSLLVGLSAAKALAYTRGLPLVAVDHIQAHVYAASMELSTPPWPCVALVVSGGHTALYHARSPLEIERIAGTLDDAAGEAFDKVAHLLGLPYPGGPSVSKLAASGDPRRFEFPRYRPRVTRGELPPRFPPFSFSGVKTAVLYQVRGQNAQAPLPAPEAIPERQHIAASFQEAVVDALVEPTLKAALELDVPRVLVGGGV
;
A
#
# COMPACT_ATOMS: atom_id res chain seq x y z
N MET A 1 27.18 -19.84 8.17
CA MET A 1 27.11 -18.37 8.10
C MET A 1 25.64 -18.04 7.97
N GLY A 2 25.10 -17.22 8.87
CA GLY A 2 23.70 -16.81 8.79
C GLY A 2 23.64 -15.57 7.93
N GLU A 3 23.11 -15.68 6.72
CA GLU A 3 23.03 -14.59 5.75
C GLU A 3 22.28 -13.39 6.36
N LEU A 4 22.99 -12.30 6.66
CA LEU A 4 22.45 -11.06 7.20
C LEU A 4 22.26 -10.04 6.08
N VAL A 5 21.01 -9.64 5.85
CA VAL A 5 20.66 -8.65 4.84
C VAL A 5 20.06 -7.43 5.51
N LEU A 6 20.60 -6.24 5.21
CA LEU A 6 19.98 -4.97 5.56
C LEU A 6 19.10 -4.50 4.39
N GLY A 7 17.79 -4.44 4.61
CA GLY A 7 16.80 -3.86 3.72
C GLY A 7 16.60 -2.38 3.98
N ILE A 8 16.44 -1.58 2.92
CA ILE A 8 16.19 -0.13 2.98
C ILE A 8 14.97 0.20 2.11
N GLU A 9 14.01 0.93 2.68
CA GLU A 9 12.76 1.33 2.03
C GLU A 9 12.56 2.86 2.17
N SER A 10 12.30 3.51 1.03
CA SER A 10 12.11 4.97 0.94
C SER A 10 11.29 5.34 -0.31
N SER A 11 10.29 4.56 -0.68
CA SER A 11 9.52 4.73 -1.91
C SER A 11 8.48 5.84 -1.84
N CYS A 12 7.96 6.17 -0.65
CA CYS A 12 6.87 7.13 -0.46
C CYS A 12 7.14 8.08 0.71
N ASP A 13 6.49 7.87 1.86
CA ASP A 13 6.47 8.76 3.03
C ASP A 13 6.94 8.06 4.33
N GLU A 14 7.55 6.89 4.19
CA GLU A 14 8.13 6.11 5.29
C GLU A 14 9.60 5.84 4.99
N THR A 15 10.48 6.20 5.92
CA THR A 15 11.90 5.82 5.85
C THR A 15 12.08 4.60 6.73
N ALA A 16 12.44 3.46 6.15
CA ALA A 16 12.53 2.23 6.91
C ALA A 16 13.82 1.46 6.62
N ALA A 17 14.27 0.74 7.64
CA ALA A 17 15.36 -0.22 7.52
C ALA A 17 15.12 -1.44 8.41
N ALA A 18 15.48 -2.62 7.91
CA ALA A 18 15.30 -3.88 8.61
C ALA A 18 16.50 -4.79 8.39
N VAL A 19 16.95 -5.49 9.44
CA VAL A 19 17.93 -6.56 9.32
C VAL A 19 17.21 -7.90 9.35
N VAL A 20 17.41 -8.71 8.31
CA VAL A 20 16.81 -10.05 8.19
C VAL A 20 17.91 -11.09 8.10
N ARG A 21 17.79 -12.15 8.91
CA ARG A 21 18.67 -13.33 8.88
C ARG A 21 18.04 -14.47 8.11
N ALA A 22 18.83 -15.08 7.23
CA ALA A 22 18.46 -16.27 6.44
C ALA A 22 17.09 -16.13 5.72
N GLY A 23 16.77 -14.91 5.28
CA GLY A 23 15.56 -14.58 4.54
C GLY A 23 14.23 -14.72 5.30
N ARG A 24 14.24 -15.00 6.61
CA ARG A 24 13.00 -15.25 7.37
C ARG A 24 12.96 -14.61 8.75
N GLU A 25 14.09 -14.60 9.47
CA GLU A 25 14.12 -14.08 10.84
C GLU A 25 14.37 -12.58 10.81
N VAL A 26 13.36 -11.79 11.18
CA VAL A 26 13.46 -10.33 11.29
C VAL A 26 14.13 -9.98 12.62
N LEU A 27 15.35 -9.46 12.58
CA LEU A 27 16.10 -9.05 13.77
C LEU A 27 15.77 -7.62 14.19
N SER A 28 15.39 -6.78 13.24
CA SER A 28 14.94 -5.41 13.46
C SER A 28 14.04 -4.95 12.32
N SER A 29 13.15 -4.00 12.62
CA SER A 29 12.26 -3.37 11.64
C SER A 29 11.94 -1.96 12.11
N GLU A 30 12.78 -1.02 11.70
CA GLU A 30 12.68 0.38 12.11
C GLU A 30 11.98 1.20 11.04
N VAL A 31 11.03 2.04 11.45
CA VAL A 31 10.26 2.91 10.56
C VAL A 31 10.22 4.34 11.13
N ASP A 32 10.52 5.31 10.29
CA ASP A 32 10.35 6.74 10.54
C ASP A 32 9.25 7.26 9.59
N SER A 33 8.06 7.46 10.13
CA SER A 33 6.85 7.79 9.37
C SER A 33 6.63 9.30 9.29
N GLN A 34 6.37 9.80 8.09
CA GLN A 34 6.15 11.22 7.81
C GLN A 34 4.67 11.62 7.88
N VAL A 35 3.78 10.74 8.37
CA VAL A 35 2.32 10.99 8.42
C VAL A 35 1.98 12.34 9.06
N ALA A 36 2.66 12.72 10.15
CA ALA A 36 2.42 14.00 10.80
C ALA A 36 2.85 15.21 9.95
N GLU A 37 3.91 15.08 9.14
CA GLU A 37 4.37 16.12 8.21
C GLU A 37 3.39 16.31 7.04
N HIS A 38 2.79 15.21 6.55
CA HIS A 38 1.85 15.25 5.42
C HIS A 38 0.40 15.56 5.82
N ALA A 39 0.03 15.34 7.08
CA ALA A 39 -1.33 15.57 7.59
C ALA A 39 -1.84 17.01 7.35
N VAL A 40 -0.96 18.01 7.39
CA VAL A 40 -1.33 19.43 7.14
C VAL A 40 -1.71 19.70 5.69
N TYR A 41 -1.30 18.83 4.76
CA TYR A 41 -1.59 18.92 3.34
C TYR A 41 -2.74 18.00 2.91
N GLY A 42 -3.16 17.07 3.78
CA GLY A 42 -4.19 16.07 3.47
C GLY A 42 -3.73 14.99 2.49
N GLY A 43 -2.41 14.79 2.33
CA GLY A 43 -1.81 13.80 1.45
C GLY A 43 -0.31 14.00 1.28
N VAL A 44 0.37 13.03 0.68
CA VAL A 44 1.82 13.04 0.53
C VAL A 44 2.28 14.14 -0.43
N VAL A 45 3.18 15.01 0.03
CA VAL A 45 3.85 16.03 -0.80
C VAL A 45 5.25 15.54 -1.20
N PRO A 46 5.51 15.25 -2.49
CA PRO A 46 6.75 14.57 -2.90
C PRO A 46 8.06 15.25 -2.48
N GLU A 47 8.12 16.58 -2.55
CA GLU A 47 9.32 17.33 -2.15
C GLU A 47 9.56 17.29 -0.63
N VAL A 48 8.49 17.34 0.17
CA VAL A 48 8.58 17.18 1.63
C VAL A 48 9.08 15.78 1.95
N ALA A 49 8.55 14.77 1.26
CA ALA A 49 8.92 13.38 1.47
C ALA A 49 10.40 13.11 1.20
N GLY A 50 10.91 13.57 0.04
CA GLY A 50 12.33 13.46 -0.29
C GLY A 50 13.25 14.09 0.76
N ARG A 51 12.89 15.26 1.30
CA ARG A 51 13.68 15.94 2.34
C ARG A 51 13.63 15.22 3.68
N SER A 52 12.50 14.62 4.04
CA SER A 52 12.39 13.84 5.26
C SER A 52 13.21 12.56 5.18
N HIS A 53 13.22 11.85 4.06
CA HIS A 53 14.14 10.71 3.86
C HIS A 53 15.61 11.12 4.02
N LEU A 54 16.03 12.26 3.45
CA LEU A 54 17.42 12.74 3.60
C LEU A 54 17.83 12.93 5.07
N ARG A 55 16.89 13.37 5.92
CA ARG A 55 17.13 13.54 7.36
C ARG A 55 17.11 12.21 8.11
N ALA A 56 16.24 11.28 7.72
CA ALA A 56 15.96 10.07 8.48
C ALA A 56 16.78 8.84 8.05
N ILE A 57 17.29 8.77 6.82
CA ILE A 57 17.83 7.53 6.25
C ILE A 57 19.00 6.94 7.05
N LEU A 58 19.97 7.75 7.44
CA LEU A 58 21.11 7.28 8.24
C LEU A 58 20.68 6.94 9.68
N PRO A 59 19.94 7.81 10.41
CA PRO A 59 19.44 7.47 11.74
C PRO A 59 18.61 6.17 11.78
N VAL A 60 17.78 5.91 10.77
CA VAL A 60 16.96 4.69 10.69
C VAL A 60 17.84 3.46 10.49
N ILE A 61 18.82 3.53 9.60
CA ILE A 61 19.79 2.43 9.39
C ILE A 61 20.57 2.14 10.69
N GLU A 62 21.07 3.17 11.36
CA GLU A 62 21.81 3.04 12.62
C GLU A 62 20.97 2.40 13.73
N ARG A 63 19.71 2.83 13.88
CA ARG A 63 18.76 2.20 14.81
C ARG A 63 18.53 0.74 14.46
N SER A 64 18.32 0.43 13.19
CA SER A 64 18.03 -0.94 12.71
C SER A 64 19.18 -1.90 13.02
N LEU A 65 20.43 -1.48 12.80
CA LEU A 65 21.62 -2.26 13.14
C LEU A 65 21.79 -2.43 14.65
N SER A 66 21.56 -1.36 15.42
CA SER A 66 21.63 -1.38 16.88
C SER A 66 20.61 -2.34 17.50
N VAL A 67 19.35 -2.28 17.07
CA VAL A 67 18.28 -3.18 17.53
C VAL A 67 18.56 -4.63 17.18
N ALA A 68 19.10 -4.89 15.98
CA ALA A 68 19.52 -6.22 15.56
C ALA A 68 20.77 -6.74 16.29
N GLY A 69 21.51 -5.87 16.98
CA GLY A 69 22.75 -6.21 17.67
C GLY A 69 23.89 -6.59 16.73
N VAL A 70 23.92 -6.03 15.51
CA VAL A 70 24.92 -6.35 14.48
C VAL A 70 25.63 -5.08 13.99
N GLY A 71 26.91 -5.22 13.67
CA GLY A 71 27.69 -4.18 12.99
C GLY A 71 27.55 -4.24 11.46
N LEU A 72 27.88 -3.12 10.80
CA LEU A 72 27.98 -3.07 9.33
C LEU A 72 28.95 -4.10 8.73
N GLU A 73 29.96 -4.52 9.51
CA GLU A 73 30.96 -5.52 9.11
C GLU A 73 30.39 -6.94 9.02
N GLU A 74 29.26 -7.20 9.69
CA GLU A 74 28.63 -8.52 9.77
C GLU A 74 27.57 -8.74 8.68
N LEU A 75 27.23 -7.70 7.91
CA LEU A 75 26.26 -7.78 6.83
C LEU A 75 26.85 -8.55 5.63
N ASP A 76 26.04 -9.42 5.03
CA ASP A 76 26.41 -10.19 3.84
C ASP A 76 25.90 -9.53 2.55
N ALA A 77 24.81 -8.75 2.61
CA ALA A 77 24.25 -8.03 1.47
C ALA A 77 23.37 -6.84 1.89
N LEU A 78 23.11 -5.96 0.93
CA LEU A 78 22.14 -4.88 1.03
C LEU A 78 20.99 -5.10 0.04
N ALA A 79 19.78 -4.81 0.49
CA ALA A 79 18.59 -4.76 -0.35
C ALA A 79 17.97 -3.37 -0.27
N VAL A 80 17.56 -2.80 -1.40
CA VAL A 80 16.96 -1.46 -1.44
C VAL A 80 15.84 -1.38 -2.44
N THR A 81 14.74 -0.73 -2.04
CA THR A 81 13.62 -0.47 -2.93
C THR A 81 14.03 0.45 -4.07
N ALA A 82 13.83 -0.01 -5.30
CA ALA A 82 14.21 0.73 -6.51
C ALA A 82 13.01 1.15 -7.37
N LYS A 83 11.83 0.54 -7.16
CA LYS A 83 10.59 0.83 -7.88
C LYS A 83 9.40 0.09 -7.26
N PRO A 84 8.17 0.44 -7.63
CA PRO A 84 7.77 1.81 -7.98
C PRO A 84 7.91 2.74 -6.76
N GLY A 85 7.74 4.05 -6.98
CA GLY A 85 7.81 5.04 -5.90
C GLY A 85 8.05 6.44 -6.41
N LEU A 86 8.03 7.40 -5.50
CA LEU A 86 8.36 8.80 -5.78
C LEU A 86 9.86 8.90 -6.09
N ILE A 87 10.21 9.44 -7.26
CA ILE A 87 11.61 9.45 -7.73
C ILE A 87 12.55 10.15 -6.74
N GLY A 88 12.11 11.25 -6.12
CA GLY A 88 12.89 11.97 -5.12
C GLY A 88 13.17 11.10 -3.88
N SER A 89 12.15 10.39 -3.40
CA SER A 89 12.25 9.47 -2.25
C SER A 89 13.13 8.26 -2.57
N LEU A 90 12.90 7.58 -3.71
CA LEU A 90 13.65 6.41 -4.14
C LEU A 90 15.16 6.68 -4.25
N LEU A 91 15.52 7.85 -4.80
CA LEU A 91 16.92 8.23 -4.99
C LEU A 91 17.67 8.37 -3.66
N VAL A 92 17.00 8.74 -2.57
CA VAL A 92 17.65 8.86 -1.26
C VAL A 92 18.09 7.49 -0.74
N GLY A 93 17.16 6.54 -0.63
CA GLY A 93 17.48 5.17 -0.19
C GLY A 93 18.48 4.48 -1.11
N LEU A 94 18.29 4.59 -2.43
CA LEU A 94 19.20 4.00 -3.42
C LEU A 94 20.61 4.58 -3.32
N SER A 95 20.76 5.88 -3.09
CA SER A 95 22.07 6.53 -2.94
C SER A 95 22.77 6.09 -1.67
N ALA A 96 22.04 6.03 -0.54
CA ALA A 96 22.58 5.54 0.73
C ALA A 96 23.04 4.08 0.63
N ALA A 97 22.19 3.20 0.07
CA ALA A 97 22.50 1.79 -0.12
C ALA A 97 23.69 1.57 -1.05
N LYS A 98 23.78 2.31 -2.17
CA LYS A 98 24.94 2.25 -3.07
C LYS A 98 26.23 2.70 -2.41
N ALA A 99 26.19 3.78 -1.62
CA ALA A 99 27.37 4.25 -0.90
C ALA A 99 27.85 3.20 0.11
N LEU A 100 26.96 2.63 0.91
CA LEU A 100 27.28 1.57 1.87
C LEU A 100 27.79 0.30 1.19
N ALA A 101 27.14 -0.15 0.11
CA ALA A 101 27.56 -1.32 -0.64
C ALA A 101 28.95 -1.14 -1.24
N TYR A 102 29.22 0.03 -1.83
CA TYR A 102 30.50 0.34 -2.44
C TYR A 102 31.64 0.41 -1.42
N THR A 103 31.41 1.07 -0.28
CA THR A 103 32.46 1.22 0.76
C THR A 103 32.79 -0.10 1.45
N ARG A 104 31.81 -1.02 1.52
CA ARG A 104 31.94 -2.32 2.18
C ARG A 104 32.25 -3.49 1.24
N GLY A 105 32.18 -3.27 -0.07
CA GLY A 105 32.29 -4.34 -1.07
C GLY A 105 31.14 -5.35 -0.99
N LEU A 106 29.95 -4.92 -0.55
CA LEU A 106 28.80 -5.80 -0.39
C LEU A 106 27.98 -5.89 -1.69
N PRO A 107 27.38 -7.06 -1.98
CA PRO A 107 26.33 -7.17 -2.98
C PRO A 107 25.16 -6.23 -2.68
N LEU A 108 24.62 -5.60 -3.71
CA LEU A 108 23.44 -4.73 -3.63
C LEU A 108 22.33 -5.29 -4.52
N VAL A 109 21.16 -5.53 -3.94
CA VAL A 109 19.98 -6.02 -4.63
C VAL A 109 18.94 -4.91 -4.72
N ALA A 110 18.54 -4.58 -5.95
CA ALA A 110 17.42 -3.70 -6.22
C ALA A 110 16.10 -4.49 -6.06
N VAL A 111 15.21 -4.00 -5.22
CA VAL A 111 13.94 -4.66 -4.88
C VAL A 111 12.76 -3.89 -5.49
N ASP A 112 11.78 -4.64 -5.98
CA ASP A 112 10.47 -4.10 -6.35
C ASP A 112 9.59 -4.05 -5.09
N HIS A 113 9.17 -2.84 -4.72
CA HIS A 113 8.33 -2.53 -3.56
C HIS A 113 7.06 -3.37 -3.53
N ILE A 114 6.44 -3.63 -4.69
CA ILE A 114 5.19 -4.38 -4.73
C ILE A 114 5.44 -5.87 -4.50
N GLN A 115 6.53 -6.39 -5.05
CA GLN A 115 6.94 -7.76 -4.74
C GLN A 115 7.28 -7.90 -3.25
N ALA A 116 7.94 -6.90 -2.66
CA ALA A 116 8.24 -6.86 -1.23
C ALA A 116 6.98 -6.95 -0.36
N HIS A 117 5.88 -6.28 -0.74
CA HIS A 117 4.59 -6.44 -0.04
C HIS A 117 4.05 -7.87 -0.07
N VAL A 118 4.20 -8.59 -1.17
CA VAL A 118 3.79 -10.00 -1.24
C VAL A 118 4.66 -10.85 -0.29
N TYR A 119 5.96 -10.59 -0.26
CA TYR A 119 6.87 -11.26 0.67
C TYR A 119 6.55 -10.95 2.12
N ALA A 120 6.26 -9.70 2.47
CA ALA A 120 5.90 -9.29 3.83
C ALA A 120 4.71 -10.11 4.37
N ALA A 121 3.66 -10.26 3.57
CA ALA A 121 2.50 -11.09 3.92
C ALA A 121 2.82 -12.59 4.09
N SER A 122 3.98 -13.05 3.58
CA SER A 122 4.43 -14.44 3.68
C SER A 122 5.41 -14.70 4.84
N MET A 123 6.02 -13.67 5.43
CA MET A 123 7.13 -13.84 6.39
C MET A 123 6.71 -14.55 7.68
N GLU A 124 5.48 -14.33 8.14
CA GLU A 124 4.95 -14.97 9.35
C GLU A 124 4.44 -16.40 9.10
N LEU A 125 4.35 -16.83 7.84
CA LEU A 125 3.81 -18.16 7.51
C LEU A 125 4.87 -19.23 7.73
N SER A 126 4.49 -20.30 8.45
CA SER A 126 5.36 -21.46 8.66
C SER A 126 5.68 -22.22 7.37
N THR A 127 4.81 -22.14 6.36
CA THR A 127 4.99 -22.74 5.04
C THR A 127 4.92 -21.66 3.95
N PRO A 128 5.79 -21.71 2.91
CA PRO A 128 5.72 -20.76 1.82
C PRO A 128 4.36 -20.80 1.12
N PRO A 129 3.74 -19.64 0.83
CA PRO A 129 2.38 -19.57 0.30
C PRO A 129 2.28 -19.86 -1.21
N TRP A 130 3.38 -20.20 -1.89
CA TRP A 130 3.43 -20.33 -3.35
C TRP A 130 2.95 -21.70 -3.85
N PRO A 131 2.13 -21.80 -4.92
CA PRO A 131 1.54 -20.67 -5.66
C PRO A 131 0.40 -19.99 -4.87
N CYS A 132 0.28 -18.67 -5.05
CA CYS A 132 -0.82 -17.85 -4.50
C CYS A 132 -1.27 -16.74 -5.46
N VAL A 133 -2.50 -16.26 -5.26
CA VAL A 133 -2.92 -14.94 -5.73
C VAL A 133 -2.62 -13.94 -4.61
N ALA A 134 -1.94 -12.84 -4.93
CA ALA A 134 -1.64 -11.80 -3.95
C ALA A 134 -2.38 -10.51 -4.31
N LEU A 135 -3.25 -10.07 -3.41
CA LEU A 135 -3.84 -8.74 -3.43
C LEU A 135 -2.91 -7.79 -2.69
N VAL A 136 -2.28 -6.86 -3.42
CA VAL A 136 -1.52 -5.77 -2.81
C VAL A 136 -2.39 -4.52 -2.81
N VAL A 137 -2.74 -4.04 -1.63
CA VAL A 137 -3.67 -2.94 -1.40
C VAL A 137 -3.08 -1.98 -0.34
N SER A 138 -2.53 -0.86 -0.81
CA SER A 138 -1.90 0.19 0.02
C SER A 138 -2.45 1.57 -0.35
N GLY A 139 -1.90 2.62 0.27
CA GLY A 139 -2.23 4.02 -0.05
C GLY A 139 -2.11 4.33 -1.55
N GLY A 140 -1.00 3.91 -2.17
CA GLY A 140 -0.69 4.20 -3.58
C GLY A 140 -0.85 3.04 -4.56
N HIS A 141 -1.18 1.83 -4.08
CA HIS A 141 -1.24 0.65 -4.94
C HIS A 141 -2.50 -0.19 -4.70
N THR A 142 -3.12 -0.64 -5.77
CA THR A 142 -4.14 -1.69 -5.72
C THR A 142 -3.99 -2.58 -6.94
N ALA A 143 -3.51 -3.79 -6.71
CA ALA A 143 -3.19 -4.73 -7.77
C ALA A 143 -3.29 -6.18 -7.32
N LEU A 144 -3.60 -7.05 -8.29
CA LEU A 144 -3.55 -8.50 -8.13
C LEU A 144 -2.34 -9.06 -8.85
N TYR A 145 -1.69 -10.00 -8.19
CA TYR A 145 -0.55 -10.73 -8.71
C TYR A 145 -0.83 -12.23 -8.66
N HIS A 146 -0.38 -12.93 -9.69
CA HIS A 146 -0.24 -14.38 -9.66
C HIS A 146 1.23 -14.68 -9.35
N ALA A 147 1.47 -15.19 -8.15
CA ALA A 147 2.79 -15.60 -7.71
C ALA A 147 2.92 -17.12 -7.80
N ARG A 148 3.58 -17.59 -8.86
CA ARG A 148 3.80 -19.03 -9.12
C ARG A 148 4.89 -19.60 -8.22
N SER A 149 5.91 -18.78 -7.94
CA SER A 149 7.06 -19.11 -7.10
C SER A 149 7.55 -17.83 -6.41
N PRO A 150 8.51 -17.92 -5.46
CA PRO A 150 9.09 -16.73 -4.85
C PRO A 150 9.67 -15.73 -5.86
N LEU A 151 10.13 -16.19 -7.03
CA LEU A 151 10.79 -15.35 -8.04
C LEU A 151 9.89 -15.05 -9.24
N GLU A 152 8.73 -15.70 -9.35
CA GLU A 152 7.79 -15.54 -10.45
C GLU A 152 6.49 -14.90 -9.96
N ILE A 153 6.49 -13.56 -9.93
CA ILE A 153 5.34 -12.75 -9.50
C ILE A 153 4.90 -11.87 -10.67
N GLU A 154 3.75 -12.20 -11.24
CA GLU A 154 3.20 -11.53 -12.44
C GLU A 154 1.95 -10.72 -12.07
N ARG A 155 1.90 -9.44 -12.45
CA ARG A 155 0.70 -8.61 -12.26
C ARG A 155 -0.40 -9.08 -13.22
N ILE A 156 -1.54 -9.49 -12.69
CA ILE A 156 -2.70 -9.93 -13.48
C ILE A 156 -3.80 -8.87 -13.56
N ALA A 157 -3.89 -7.98 -12.57
CA ALA A 157 -4.80 -6.83 -12.61
C ALA A 157 -4.24 -5.67 -11.77
N GLY A 158 -4.76 -4.46 -11.98
CA GLY A 158 -4.59 -3.37 -11.02
C GLY A 158 -5.52 -2.22 -11.31
N THR A 159 -5.46 -1.19 -10.47
CA THR A 159 -6.33 -0.03 -10.62
C THR A 159 -6.06 0.74 -11.92
N LEU A 160 -7.13 1.28 -12.50
CA LEU A 160 -7.10 2.20 -13.64
C LEU A 160 -6.97 3.67 -13.19
N ASP A 161 -7.30 3.96 -11.94
CA ASP A 161 -7.37 5.32 -11.40
C ASP A 161 -6.82 5.40 -9.97
N ASP A 162 -7.64 5.78 -8.99
CA ASP A 162 -7.23 5.87 -7.59
C ASP A 162 -6.87 4.46 -7.07
N ALA A 163 -5.91 4.35 -6.16
CA ALA A 163 -5.78 3.16 -5.33
C ALA A 163 -6.89 3.13 -4.27
N ALA A 164 -7.16 1.97 -3.67
CA ALA A 164 -8.15 1.82 -2.62
C ALA A 164 -7.82 2.72 -1.41
N GLY A 165 -6.56 2.72 -0.96
CA GLY A 165 -6.12 3.56 0.16
C GLY A 165 -6.26 5.05 -0.15
N GLU A 166 -5.87 5.49 -1.34
CA GLU A 166 -6.11 6.86 -1.81
C GLU A 166 -7.60 7.22 -1.85
N ALA A 167 -8.47 6.28 -2.22
CA ALA A 167 -9.92 6.50 -2.15
C ALA A 167 -10.41 6.68 -0.71
N PHE A 168 -9.87 5.91 0.25
CA PHE A 168 -10.13 6.10 1.69
C PHE A 168 -9.66 7.48 2.17
N ASP A 169 -8.47 7.94 1.78
CA ASP A 169 -7.94 9.27 2.13
C ASP A 169 -8.83 10.40 1.59
N LYS A 170 -9.23 10.31 0.32
CA LYS A 170 -10.13 11.30 -0.29
C LYS A 170 -11.51 11.29 0.36
N VAL A 171 -12.06 10.13 0.68
CA VAL A 171 -13.36 10.04 1.37
C VAL A 171 -13.26 10.54 2.81
N ALA A 172 -12.17 10.26 3.53
CA ALA A 172 -11.93 10.83 4.84
C ALA A 172 -11.97 12.36 4.80
N HIS A 173 -11.30 12.98 3.81
CA HIS A 173 -11.35 14.41 3.61
C HIS A 173 -12.79 14.92 3.34
N LEU A 174 -13.55 14.26 2.47
CA LEU A 174 -14.95 14.62 2.19
C LEU A 174 -15.86 14.54 3.43
N LEU A 175 -15.56 13.64 4.36
CA LEU A 175 -16.30 13.46 5.61
C LEU A 175 -15.74 14.33 6.76
N GLY A 176 -14.70 15.14 6.51
CA GLY A 176 -14.06 15.94 7.54
C GLY A 176 -13.36 15.12 8.61
N LEU A 177 -12.77 13.98 8.21
CA LEU A 177 -12.02 13.09 9.07
C LEU A 177 -10.51 13.34 8.94
N PRO A 178 -9.71 13.05 9.99
CA PRO A 178 -8.27 13.26 9.94
C PRO A 178 -7.56 12.26 9.01
N TYR A 179 -6.43 12.70 8.46
CA TYR A 179 -5.46 11.82 7.78
C TYR A 179 -4.63 11.03 8.81
N PRO A 180 -4.28 9.75 8.56
CA PRO A 180 -4.61 8.93 7.39
C PRO A 180 -6.08 8.50 7.36
N GLY A 181 -6.66 8.46 6.17
CA GLY A 181 -8.10 8.31 5.98
C GLY A 181 -8.62 6.89 6.19
N GLY A 182 -7.83 5.86 5.87
CA GLY A 182 -8.22 4.46 6.07
C GLY A 182 -8.69 4.18 7.51
N PRO A 183 -7.82 4.33 8.53
CA PRO A 183 -8.20 4.12 9.93
C PRO A 183 -9.36 5.02 10.39
N SER A 184 -9.39 6.27 9.94
CA SER A 184 -10.42 7.24 10.32
C SER A 184 -11.81 6.88 9.78
N VAL A 185 -11.89 6.49 8.50
CA VAL A 185 -13.13 6.04 7.86
C VAL A 185 -13.58 4.73 8.48
N SER A 186 -12.68 3.77 8.68
CA SER A 186 -13.01 2.47 9.31
C SER A 186 -13.57 2.64 10.73
N LYS A 187 -12.96 3.52 11.53
CA LYS A 187 -13.46 3.85 12.87
C LYS A 187 -14.86 4.45 12.85
N LEU A 188 -15.15 5.32 11.89
CA LEU A 188 -16.47 5.93 11.75
C LEU A 188 -17.49 4.91 11.20
N ALA A 189 -17.09 4.06 10.25
CA ALA A 189 -17.91 3.01 9.65
C ALA A 189 -18.42 1.99 10.66
N ALA A 190 -17.65 1.72 11.73
CA ALA A 190 -18.01 0.73 12.75
C ALA A 190 -19.36 0.99 13.44
N SER A 191 -19.85 2.24 13.45
CA SER A 191 -21.17 2.61 14.02
C SER A 191 -22.25 2.85 12.96
N GLY A 192 -21.96 2.60 11.68
CA GLY A 192 -22.89 2.77 10.57
C GLY A 192 -23.45 1.45 10.03
N ASP A 193 -24.69 1.49 9.55
CA ASP A 193 -25.26 0.49 8.64
C ASP A 193 -24.61 0.56 7.23
N PRO A 194 -23.89 -0.49 6.78
CA PRO A 194 -23.24 -0.53 5.47
C PRO A 194 -24.22 -0.68 4.29
N ARG A 195 -25.50 -0.91 4.56
CA ARG A 195 -26.55 -1.05 3.53
C ARG A 195 -27.41 0.20 3.37
N ARG A 196 -27.09 1.27 4.11
CA ARG A 196 -27.89 2.49 4.13
C ARG A 196 -27.85 3.24 2.81
N PHE A 197 -26.70 3.23 2.13
CA PHE A 197 -26.48 3.86 0.84
C PHE A 197 -25.93 2.84 -0.16
N GLU A 198 -26.40 2.90 -1.40
CA GLU A 198 -25.91 2.03 -2.46
C GLU A 198 -24.83 2.76 -3.28
N PHE A 199 -23.57 2.46 -2.99
CA PHE A 199 -22.44 2.98 -3.76
C PHE A 199 -22.02 2.04 -4.89
N PRO A 200 -21.55 2.60 -6.03
CA PRO A 200 -21.21 1.80 -7.19
C PRO A 200 -19.96 0.94 -6.94
N ARG A 201 -20.03 -0.32 -7.36
CA ARG A 201 -18.87 -1.21 -7.50
C ARG A 201 -18.45 -1.20 -8.97
N TYR A 202 -17.17 -0.95 -9.24
CA TYR A 202 -16.70 -0.92 -10.62
C TYR A 202 -16.94 -2.27 -11.30
N ARG A 203 -17.49 -2.22 -12.52
CA ARG A 203 -17.59 -3.35 -13.42
C ARG A 203 -17.12 -2.91 -14.81
N PRO A 204 -16.25 -3.69 -15.49
CA PRO A 204 -15.82 -3.36 -16.84
C PRO A 204 -17.03 -3.23 -17.76
N ARG A 205 -17.06 -2.17 -18.58
CA ARG A 205 -18.04 -2.10 -19.66
C ARG A 205 -17.65 -3.14 -20.72
N VAL A 206 -18.56 -4.06 -21.00
CA VAL A 206 -18.41 -5.03 -22.09
C VAL A 206 -19.10 -4.45 -23.31
N THR A 207 -18.34 -4.11 -24.35
CA THR A 207 -18.90 -3.69 -25.63
C THR A 207 -19.58 -4.89 -26.28
N ARG A 208 -20.67 -4.65 -27.03
CA ARG A 208 -21.38 -5.71 -27.75
C ARG A 208 -20.42 -6.45 -28.71
N GLY A 209 -20.14 -7.72 -28.43
CA GLY A 209 -19.26 -8.56 -29.23
C GLY A 209 -17.87 -8.80 -28.63
N GLU A 210 -17.52 -8.11 -27.53
CA GLU A 210 -16.27 -8.33 -26.80
C GLU A 210 -16.48 -9.28 -25.62
N LEU A 211 -15.48 -10.11 -25.32
CA LEU A 211 -15.44 -10.84 -24.06
C LEU A 211 -14.87 -9.92 -22.97
N PRO A 212 -15.39 -9.97 -21.74
CA PRO A 212 -14.78 -9.26 -20.63
C PRO A 212 -13.32 -9.71 -20.44
N PRO A 213 -12.44 -8.83 -19.93
CA PRO A 213 -11.08 -9.23 -19.58
C PRO A 213 -11.14 -10.39 -18.58
N ARG A 214 -10.25 -11.38 -18.76
CA ARG A 214 -10.13 -12.54 -17.87
C ARG A 214 -10.00 -12.08 -16.41
N PHE A 215 -9.10 -11.13 -16.16
CA PHE A 215 -8.93 -10.46 -14.88
C PHE A 215 -9.28 -8.97 -15.02
N PRO A 216 -10.50 -8.56 -14.61
CA PRO A 216 -10.91 -7.16 -14.60
C PRO A 216 -9.96 -6.27 -13.79
N PRO A 217 -9.65 -5.04 -14.26
CA PRO A 217 -8.94 -4.07 -13.45
C PRO A 217 -9.84 -3.51 -12.34
N PHE A 218 -9.23 -2.78 -11.40
CA PHE A 218 -9.95 -2.05 -10.36
C PHE A 218 -10.19 -0.60 -10.77
N SER A 219 -11.15 0.07 -10.13
CA SER A 219 -11.38 1.52 -10.25
C SER A 219 -12.18 1.99 -9.04
N PHE A 220 -11.71 3.05 -8.40
CA PHE A 220 -12.31 3.62 -7.19
C PHE A 220 -12.70 5.10 -7.36
N SER A 221 -12.31 5.76 -8.45
CA SER A 221 -12.67 7.16 -8.72
C SER A 221 -14.19 7.38 -8.77
N GLY A 222 -14.94 6.40 -9.30
CA GLY A 222 -16.40 6.44 -9.41
C GLY A 222 -17.11 6.41 -8.05
N VAL A 223 -16.67 5.52 -7.15
CA VAL A 223 -17.25 5.43 -5.80
C VAL A 223 -16.94 6.67 -4.95
N LYS A 224 -15.71 7.20 -5.05
CA LYS A 224 -15.36 8.50 -4.45
C LYS A 224 -16.29 9.62 -4.94
N THR A 225 -16.55 9.66 -6.24
CA THR A 225 -17.42 10.69 -6.84
C THR A 225 -18.87 10.55 -6.38
N ALA A 226 -19.35 9.32 -6.21
CA ALA A 226 -20.67 9.05 -5.63
C ALA A 226 -20.77 9.54 -4.17
N VAL A 227 -19.73 9.32 -3.36
CA VAL A 227 -19.65 9.86 -1.99
C VAL A 227 -19.65 11.38 -2.00
N LEU A 228 -18.89 12.02 -2.90
CA LEU A 228 -18.90 13.48 -3.06
C LEU A 228 -20.32 13.99 -3.29
N TYR A 229 -21.09 13.39 -4.21
CA TYR A 229 -22.47 13.81 -4.46
C TYR A 229 -23.42 13.49 -3.31
N GLN A 230 -23.16 12.42 -2.56
CA GLN A 230 -23.93 12.10 -1.35
C GLN A 230 -23.74 13.16 -0.26
N VAL A 231 -22.51 13.68 -0.09
CA VAL A 231 -22.17 14.70 0.91
C VAL A 231 -22.55 16.12 0.46
N ARG A 232 -22.24 16.46 -0.79
CA ARG A 232 -22.34 17.83 -1.34
C ARG A 232 -23.67 18.11 -2.04
N GLY A 233 -24.42 17.07 -2.40
CA GLY A 233 -25.55 17.16 -3.30
C GLY A 233 -25.14 17.22 -4.78
N GLN A 234 -26.13 17.33 -5.67
CA GLN A 234 -25.94 17.28 -7.13
C GLN A 234 -25.25 18.52 -7.73
N ASN A 235 -25.05 19.59 -6.95
CA ASN A 235 -24.35 20.78 -7.41
C ASN A 235 -22.84 20.67 -7.13
N ALA A 236 -22.08 20.33 -8.16
CA ALA A 236 -20.63 20.18 -8.09
C ALA A 236 -19.84 21.45 -7.72
N GLN A 237 -20.50 22.61 -7.61
CA GLN A 237 -19.88 23.89 -7.21
C GLN A 237 -20.25 24.33 -5.78
N ALA A 238 -21.22 23.70 -5.12
CA ALA A 238 -21.61 24.06 -3.75
C ALA A 238 -20.45 23.89 -2.74
N PRO A 239 -20.24 24.67 -1.69
CA PRO A 239 -19.20 24.35 -0.71
C PRO A 239 -19.44 22.97 -0.06
N LEU A 240 -18.38 22.30 0.39
CA LEU A 240 -18.56 21.12 1.25
C LEU A 240 -19.22 21.57 2.57
N PRO A 241 -20.24 20.85 3.06
CA PRO A 241 -20.82 21.13 4.36
C PRO A 241 -19.77 20.95 5.47
N ALA A 242 -19.97 21.66 6.59
CA ALA A 242 -19.20 21.39 7.80
C ALA A 242 -19.37 19.91 8.22
N PRO A 243 -18.35 19.26 8.79
CA PRO A 243 -18.40 17.83 9.08
C PRO A 243 -19.58 17.42 9.98
N GLU A 244 -19.98 18.29 10.91
CA GLU A 244 -21.13 18.11 11.82
C GLU A 244 -22.48 18.26 11.12
N ALA A 245 -22.49 18.93 9.96
CA ALA A 245 -23.68 19.14 9.14
C ALA A 245 -23.88 18.03 8.09
N ILE A 246 -22.97 17.05 7.99
CA ILE A 246 -23.11 15.89 7.10
C ILE A 246 -24.10 14.91 7.75
N PRO A 247 -25.34 14.77 7.22
CA PRO A 247 -26.30 13.84 7.79
C PRO A 247 -25.82 12.40 7.61
N GLU A 248 -26.04 11.58 8.63
CA GLU A 248 -25.81 10.12 8.53
C GLU A 248 -24.36 9.75 8.13
N ARG A 249 -23.38 10.58 8.50
CA ARG A 249 -21.96 10.45 8.11
C ARG A 249 -21.38 9.05 8.36
N GLN A 250 -21.76 8.42 9.47
CA GLN A 250 -21.35 7.04 9.79
C GLN A 250 -21.86 6.00 8.80
N HIS A 251 -23.07 6.20 8.28
CA HIS A 251 -23.67 5.32 7.28
C HIS A 251 -23.02 5.50 5.91
N ILE A 252 -22.62 6.73 5.56
CA ILE A 252 -21.83 7.01 4.35
C ILE A 252 -20.48 6.29 4.43
N ALA A 253 -19.76 6.41 5.55
CA ALA A 253 -18.48 5.72 5.76
C ALA A 253 -18.62 4.19 5.67
N ALA A 254 -19.63 3.62 6.35
CA ALA A 254 -19.89 2.18 6.33
C ALA A 254 -20.24 1.66 4.93
N SER A 255 -21.14 2.35 4.23
CA SER A 255 -21.55 1.95 2.88
C SER A 255 -20.42 2.09 1.86
N PHE A 256 -19.57 3.12 2.02
CA PHE A 256 -18.38 3.31 1.19
C PHE A 256 -17.36 2.19 1.40
N GLN A 257 -17.04 1.88 2.67
CA GLN A 257 -16.11 0.82 3.02
C GLN A 257 -16.57 -0.51 2.43
N GLU A 258 -17.86 -0.86 2.59
CA GLU A 258 -18.44 -2.07 2.03
C GLU A 258 -18.28 -2.15 0.51
N ALA A 259 -18.55 -1.06 -0.21
CA ALA A 259 -18.41 -1.01 -1.66
C ALA A 259 -16.95 -1.20 -2.12
N VAL A 260 -15.98 -0.64 -1.39
CA VAL A 260 -14.54 -0.83 -1.68
C VAL A 260 -14.10 -2.26 -1.38
N VAL A 261 -14.49 -2.81 -0.24
CA VAL A 261 -14.17 -4.20 0.16
C VAL A 261 -14.72 -5.19 -0.86
N ASP A 262 -15.98 -5.05 -1.27
CA ASP A 262 -16.58 -5.91 -2.30
C ASP A 262 -15.83 -5.82 -3.63
N ALA A 263 -15.47 -4.60 -4.05
CA ALA A 263 -14.71 -4.38 -5.27
C ALA A 263 -13.30 -4.98 -5.24
N LEU A 264 -12.75 -5.25 -4.05
CA LEU A 264 -11.47 -5.95 -3.86
C LEU A 264 -11.66 -7.47 -3.78
N VAL A 265 -12.59 -7.94 -2.95
CA VAL A 265 -12.76 -9.35 -2.61
C VAL A 265 -13.29 -10.16 -3.80
N GLU A 266 -14.33 -9.68 -4.49
CA GLU A 266 -14.96 -10.43 -5.58
C GLU A 266 -13.96 -10.74 -6.72
N PRO A 267 -13.19 -9.76 -7.27
CA PRO A 267 -12.18 -10.05 -8.29
C PRO A 267 -11.04 -10.93 -7.78
N THR A 268 -10.63 -10.78 -6.51
CA THR A 268 -9.54 -11.57 -5.91
C THR A 268 -9.89 -13.05 -5.83
N LEU A 269 -11.07 -13.37 -5.28
CA LEU A 269 -11.54 -14.75 -5.16
C LEU A 269 -11.79 -15.37 -6.54
N LYS A 270 -12.35 -14.59 -7.47
CA LYS A 270 -12.53 -15.03 -8.85
C LYS A 270 -11.20 -15.37 -9.51
N ALA A 271 -10.18 -14.53 -9.35
CA ALA A 271 -8.84 -14.80 -9.89
C ALA A 271 -8.23 -16.08 -9.30
N ALA A 272 -8.37 -16.32 -8.00
CA ALA A 272 -7.88 -17.53 -7.36
C ALA A 272 -8.55 -18.79 -7.92
N LEU A 273 -9.89 -18.76 -8.09
CA LEU A 273 -10.64 -19.87 -8.67
C LEU A 273 -10.30 -20.11 -10.15
N GLU A 274 -10.17 -19.05 -10.96
CA GLU A 274 -9.82 -19.17 -12.38
C GLU A 274 -8.38 -19.63 -12.66
N LEU A 275 -7.48 -19.44 -11.69
CA LEU A 275 -6.09 -19.88 -11.77
C LEU A 275 -5.86 -21.24 -11.09
N ASP A 276 -6.89 -21.82 -10.46
CA ASP A 276 -6.81 -23.04 -9.66
C ASP A 276 -5.76 -22.93 -8.52
N VAL A 277 -5.77 -21.78 -7.84
CA VAL A 277 -4.81 -21.45 -6.78
C VAL A 277 -5.53 -21.45 -5.43
N PRO A 278 -5.11 -22.28 -4.45
CA PRO A 278 -5.85 -22.48 -3.20
C PRO A 278 -5.59 -21.40 -2.15
N ARG A 279 -4.69 -20.45 -2.42
CA ARG A 279 -4.20 -19.47 -1.44
C ARG A 279 -4.30 -18.05 -1.97
N VAL A 280 -4.83 -17.17 -1.12
CA VAL A 280 -4.82 -15.73 -1.31
C VAL A 280 -3.95 -15.10 -0.24
N LEU A 281 -3.02 -14.24 -0.64
CA LEU A 281 -2.30 -13.35 0.26
C LEU A 281 -2.87 -11.95 0.12
N VAL A 282 -2.96 -11.23 1.25
CA VAL A 282 -3.31 -9.82 1.27
C VAL A 282 -2.15 -9.08 1.92
N GLY A 283 -1.58 -8.11 1.20
CA GLY A 283 -0.49 -7.27 1.68
C GLY A 283 -0.75 -5.79 1.40
N GLY A 284 -0.12 -4.91 2.18
CA GLY A 284 -0.39 -3.47 2.15
C GLY A 284 -1.24 -3.02 3.34
N GLY A 285 -1.42 -1.70 3.48
CA GLY A 285 -1.98 -1.09 4.69
C GLY A 285 -3.50 -0.87 4.70
N VAL A 286 -4.23 -1.24 3.64
CA VAL A 286 -5.69 -1.01 3.50
C VAL A 286 -6.48 -2.20 4.02
#